data_AF-A0A4P2MXM6-F1
#
_entry.id   AF-A0A4P2MXM6-F1
#
_cell.length_a   1.000
_cell.length_b   1.000
_cell.length_c   1.000
_cell.angle_alpha   90.00
_cell.angle_beta   90.00
_cell.angle_gamma   90.00
#
_symmetry.space_group_name_H-M   'P 1'
#
loop_
_entity.id
_entity.type
_entity.pdbx_description
1 polymer ?
#
loop_
_entity_poly.entity_id
_entity_poly.type
_entity_poly.pdbx_seq_one_letter_code
_entity_poly.pdbx_strand_id
1 'polypeptide(L)'
;MQAVVAAAMAAHTILTASPLLSHYPRLSPPTAPIGHTSTLHSSFHGLSLKFARQSLPLSLAASAAPKKPLAVVAATRKGVAVLKGTSNVEGVVALTQEDEGPTTVNVRVTGLTPGPHGFHLHEYGDTTNGCISTGAHFNPNKMTHGAPEDEIRHAGDLGNIVANADGVAEATIVDKQIPLSGPNTVVGRAFVVHELEDDLGKGGHELSLTTGNAGGRLACVAAVPKKRTSKSKKRIRKNIWKRKGYWAALKAYSLAKSISTGKSKSFWCESWTKE
;
A
#
# COMPACT_ATOMS: atom_id res chain seq x y z
N MET A 1 27.86 25.60 62.12
CA MET A 1 28.41 25.34 60.77
C MET A 1 27.28 24.70 59.98
N GLN A 2 26.44 25.51 59.31
CA GLN A 2 26.53 25.83 57.87
C GLN A 2 26.65 24.54 57.04
N ALA A 3 25.69 24.18 56.19
CA ALA A 3 25.30 24.98 55.04
C ALA A 3 23.83 24.80 54.63
N VAL A 4 23.32 25.92 54.11
CA VAL A 4 22.03 26.14 53.46
C VAL A 4 22.17 25.77 51.98
N VAL A 5 21.19 25.05 51.40
CA VAL A 5 20.92 25.14 49.95
C VAL A 5 19.41 25.14 49.71
N ALA A 6 19.00 26.13 48.90
CA ALA A 6 17.66 26.58 48.63
C ALA A 6 16.80 25.60 47.82
N ALA A 7 15.50 25.57 48.14
CA ALA A 7 14.45 25.05 47.29
C ALA A 7 14.01 26.13 46.29
N ALA A 8 14.08 25.82 44.99
CA ALA A 8 13.55 26.66 43.92
C ALA A 8 12.24 26.07 43.39
N MET A 9 11.16 26.82 43.61
CA MET A 9 9.83 26.61 43.04
C MET A 9 9.84 26.99 41.55
N ALA A 10 9.50 26.05 40.67
CA ALA A 10 9.18 26.36 39.27
C ALA A 10 7.71 25.98 39.01
N ALA A 11 6.86 27.01 38.98
CA ALA A 11 5.47 26.90 38.54
C ALA A 11 5.43 26.74 37.01
N HIS A 12 4.75 25.70 36.52
CA HIS A 12 4.43 25.56 35.10
C HIS A 12 3.08 26.22 34.80
N THR A 13 3.16 27.30 34.03
CA THR A 13 2.05 28.06 33.48
C THR A 13 1.28 27.22 32.47
N ILE A 14 -0.01 27.00 32.75
CA ILE A 14 -0.96 26.35 31.84
C ILE A 14 -1.36 27.39 30.78
N LEU A 15 -0.96 27.17 29.52
CA LEU A 15 -1.44 27.96 28.38
C LEU A 15 -2.53 27.17 27.65
N THR A 16 -3.78 27.54 27.89
CA THR A 16 -4.96 27.07 27.14
C THR A 16 -5.03 27.79 25.79
N ALA A 17 -4.86 27.07 24.68
CA ALA A 17 -5.07 27.60 23.34
C ALA A 17 -6.44 27.16 22.80
N SER A 18 -7.38 28.10 22.73
CA SER A 18 -8.66 27.96 22.03
C SER A 18 -8.47 28.15 20.51
N PRO A 19 -9.12 27.38 19.63
CA PRO A 19 -9.06 27.63 18.20
C PRO A 19 -10.07 28.72 17.79
N LEU A 20 -9.56 29.81 17.23
CA LEU A 20 -10.34 30.85 16.57
C LEU A 20 -10.86 30.35 15.20
N LEU A 21 -12.18 30.42 15.02
CA LEU A 21 -12.85 30.24 13.73
C LEU A 21 -12.43 31.37 12.76
N SER A 22 -11.66 31.03 11.73
CA SER A 22 -11.38 31.93 10.61
C SER A 22 -12.50 31.82 9.57
N HIS A 23 -13.34 32.85 9.51
CA HIS A 23 -14.26 33.14 8.40
C HIS A 23 -13.47 33.42 7.12
N TYR A 24 -13.64 32.61 6.08
CA TYR A 24 -13.20 32.94 4.72
C TYR A 24 -14.30 33.72 3.99
N PRO A 25 -14.03 34.91 3.44
CA PRO A 25 -15.00 35.58 2.56
C PRO A 25 -15.04 34.89 1.19
N ARG A 26 -16.26 34.61 0.72
CA ARG A 26 -16.55 34.21 -0.67
C ARG A 26 -16.24 35.38 -1.60
N LEU A 27 -15.30 35.20 -2.53
CA LEU A 27 -15.19 36.05 -3.71
C LEU A 27 -16.19 35.60 -4.78
N SER A 28 -17.08 36.51 -5.16
CA SER A 28 -17.92 36.43 -6.36
C SER A 28 -17.10 36.77 -7.61
N PRO A 29 -17.34 36.13 -8.77
CA PRO A 29 -16.64 36.48 -10.01
C PRO A 29 -17.17 37.82 -10.59
N PRO A 30 -16.31 38.64 -11.22
CA PRO A 30 -16.74 39.87 -11.86
C PRO A 30 -17.41 39.61 -13.22
N THR A 31 -18.52 40.30 -13.44
CA THR A 31 -19.23 40.49 -14.71
C THR A 31 -18.37 41.34 -15.65
N ALA A 32 -18.10 40.81 -16.86
CA ALA A 32 -17.42 41.55 -17.93
C ALA A 32 -18.42 42.39 -18.74
N PRO A 33 -18.05 43.60 -19.21
CA PRO A 33 -18.90 44.44 -20.03
C PRO A 33 -18.90 44.01 -21.50
N ILE A 34 -20.05 44.24 -22.12
CA ILE A 34 -20.38 44.03 -23.53
C ILE A 34 -19.63 45.08 -24.37
N GLY A 35 -18.87 44.63 -25.37
CA GLY A 35 -18.13 45.49 -26.30
C GLY A 35 -18.11 44.91 -27.71
N HIS A 36 -18.89 45.55 -28.57
CA HIS A 36 -18.77 45.76 -30.03
C HIS A 36 -18.22 44.66 -30.97
N THR A 37 -19.11 44.36 -31.91
CA THR A 37 -18.98 43.59 -33.15
C THR A 37 -17.74 43.93 -33.99
N SER A 38 -17.01 42.90 -34.41
CA SER A 38 -16.12 42.94 -35.58
C SER A 38 -16.36 41.68 -36.39
N THR A 39 -17.16 41.81 -37.44
CA THR A 39 -17.45 40.79 -38.44
C THR A 39 -16.21 40.55 -39.31
N LEU A 40 -15.47 39.48 -39.02
CA LEU A 40 -14.45 38.96 -39.93
C LEU A 40 -15.13 38.02 -40.92
N HIS A 41 -15.28 38.50 -42.16
CA HIS A 41 -15.84 37.78 -43.29
C HIS A 41 -14.76 36.84 -43.86
N SER A 42 -14.85 35.53 -43.57
CA SER A 42 -14.03 34.53 -44.28
C SER A 42 -14.75 34.10 -45.56
N SER A 43 -14.23 34.54 -46.71
CA SER A 43 -14.72 34.12 -48.03
C SER A 43 -14.21 32.70 -48.35
N PHE A 44 -14.92 31.68 -47.87
CA PHE A 44 -14.80 30.34 -48.43
C PHE A 44 -15.87 30.18 -49.52
N HIS A 45 -15.44 30.18 -50.78
CA HIS A 45 -16.28 29.75 -51.90
C HIS A 45 -16.48 28.23 -51.81
N GLY A 46 -17.58 27.81 -51.18
CA GLY A 46 -18.03 26.43 -51.21
C GLY A 46 -18.61 26.09 -52.58
N LEU A 47 -17.95 25.20 -53.32
CA LEU A 47 -18.57 24.52 -54.46
C LEU A 47 -19.73 23.66 -53.94
N SER A 48 -20.96 24.03 -54.27
CA SER A 48 -22.15 23.22 -53.98
C SER A 48 -22.18 22.02 -54.94
N LEU A 49 -21.57 20.92 -54.52
CA LEU A 49 -21.73 19.62 -55.16
C LEU A 49 -23.14 19.10 -54.86
N LYS A 50 -24.05 19.25 -55.84
CA LYS A 50 -25.37 18.61 -55.82
C LYS A 50 -25.18 17.10 -55.95
N PHE A 51 -25.08 16.41 -54.83
CA PHE A 51 -25.18 14.94 -54.80
C PHE A 51 -26.63 14.55 -55.06
N ALA A 52 -26.86 13.78 -56.13
CA ALA A 52 -28.14 13.15 -56.39
C ALA A 52 -28.50 12.22 -55.23
N ARG A 53 -29.64 12.49 -54.59
CA ARG A 53 -30.16 11.72 -53.47
C ARG A 53 -30.74 10.40 -54.02
N GLN A 54 -29.89 9.41 -54.24
CA GLN A 54 -30.34 8.04 -54.46
C GLN A 54 -30.73 7.44 -53.11
N SER A 55 -32.02 7.30 -52.88
CA SER A 55 -32.58 6.59 -51.73
C SER A 55 -32.37 5.09 -51.89
N LEU A 56 -31.22 4.60 -51.42
CA LEU A 56 -31.03 3.18 -51.15
C LEU A 56 -31.72 2.83 -49.82
N PRO A 57 -32.56 1.80 -49.76
CA PRO A 57 -33.14 1.35 -48.50
C PRO A 57 -32.02 0.80 -47.61
N LEU A 58 -31.64 1.55 -46.58
CA LEU A 58 -30.74 1.07 -45.53
C LEU A 58 -31.53 0.08 -44.67
N SER A 59 -31.47 -1.19 -45.03
CA SER A 59 -31.92 -2.28 -44.17
C SER A 59 -31.12 -2.22 -42.86
N LEU A 60 -31.77 -1.76 -41.80
CA LEU A 60 -31.23 -1.78 -40.45
C LEU A 60 -31.34 -3.20 -39.91
N ALA A 61 -30.55 -4.12 -40.47
CA ALA A 61 -30.30 -5.39 -39.81
C ALA A 61 -29.51 -5.08 -38.54
N ALA A 62 -30.21 -5.03 -37.40
CA ALA A 62 -29.61 -5.00 -36.08
C ALA A 62 -28.83 -6.31 -35.90
N SER A 63 -27.58 -6.33 -36.37
CA SER A 63 -26.63 -7.37 -36.06
C SER A 63 -26.38 -7.27 -34.56
N ALA A 64 -27.05 -8.14 -33.80
CA ALA A 64 -26.78 -8.36 -32.41
C ALA A 64 -25.36 -8.94 -32.30
N ALA A 65 -24.37 -8.04 -32.25
CA ALA A 65 -23.00 -8.41 -31.97
C ALA A 65 -23.00 -9.23 -30.67
N PRO A 66 -22.38 -10.43 -30.64
CA PRO A 66 -22.33 -11.23 -29.43
C PRO A 66 -21.64 -10.40 -28.36
N LYS A 67 -22.39 -10.06 -27.29
CA LYS A 67 -21.82 -9.42 -26.11
C LYS A 67 -20.76 -10.38 -25.58
N LYS A 68 -19.48 -10.05 -25.78
CA LYS A 68 -18.37 -10.80 -25.17
C LYS A 68 -18.72 -10.97 -23.69
N PRO A 69 -18.72 -12.21 -23.15
CA PRO A 69 -19.00 -12.41 -21.74
C PRO A 69 -18.01 -11.54 -20.97
N LEU A 70 -18.55 -10.69 -20.10
CA LEU A 70 -17.75 -9.95 -19.14
C LEU A 70 -17.12 -11.00 -18.24
N ALA A 71 -15.89 -11.40 -18.54
CA ALA A 71 -15.11 -12.25 -17.67
C ALA A 71 -15.02 -11.54 -16.33
N VAL A 72 -15.71 -12.06 -15.32
CA VAL A 72 -15.54 -11.66 -13.92
C VAL A 72 -14.13 -12.08 -13.57
N VAL A 73 -13.18 -11.15 -13.71
CA VAL A 73 -11.81 -11.39 -13.30
C VAL A 73 -11.85 -11.49 -11.78
N ALA A 74 -11.59 -12.68 -11.25
CA ALA A 74 -11.42 -12.97 -9.82
C ALA A 74 -10.72 -11.80 -9.13
N ALA A 75 -11.36 -11.24 -8.12
CA ALA A 75 -10.96 -10.00 -7.49
C ALA A 75 -9.85 -10.27 -6.47
N THR A 76 -8.61 -10.46 -6.93
CA THR A 76 -7.47 -10.66 -6.01
C THR A 76 -7.30 -9.49 -5.05
N ARG A 77 -7.44 -9.76 -3.75
CA ARG A 77 -7.13 -8.85 -2.64
C ARG A 77 -5.67 -9.03 -2.24
N LYS A 78 -5.03 -7.94 -1.83
CA LYS A 78 -3.62 -7.95 -1.44
C LYS A 78 -3.40 -7.09 -0.21
N GLY A 79 -2.56 -7.56 0.68
CA GLY A 79 -2.10 -6.85 1.88
C GLY A 79 -0.59 -6.92 2.01
N VAL A 80 -0.01 -6.05 2.84
CA VAL A 80 1.40 -6.09 3.21
C VAL A 80 1.54 -5.71 4.68
N ALA A 81 2.47 -6.33 5.38
CA ALA A 81 2.92 -5.97 6.71
C ALA A 81 4.46 -5.88 6.66
N VAL A 82 5.06 -4.78 7.13
CA VAL A 82 6.53 -4.62 7.21
C VAL A 82 6.95 -4.73 8.66
N LEU A 83 7.41 -5.90 9.07
CA LEU A 83 7.75 -6.22 10.44
C LEU A 83 8.94 -5.38 10.88
N LYS A 84 8.80 -4.73 12.03
CA LYS A 84 9.90 -4.08 12.74
C LYS A 84 9.90 -4.55 14.17
N GLY A 85 11.07 -4.95 14.64
CA GLY A 85 11.25 -5.53 15.95
C GLY A 85 12.37 -4.93 16.76
N THR A 86 12.60 -5.53 17.91
CA THR A 86 13.80 -5.33 18.71
C THR A 86 15.00 -5.99 18.02
N SER A 87 16.22 -5.63 18.42
CA SER A 87 17.45 -6.38 18.09
C SER A 87 17.68 -6.65 16.59
N ASN A 88 17.37 -5.68 15.73
CA ASN A 88 17.54 -5.76 14.26
C ASN A 88 16.65 -6.79 13.55
N VAL A 89 15.63 -7.33 14.21
CA VAL A 89 14.66 -8.20 13.54
C VAL A 89 13.77 -7.37 12.62
N GLU A 90 13.81 -7.67 11.33
CA GLU A 90 13.00 -7.01 10.31
C GLU A 90 12.44 -8.02 9.31
N GLY A 91 11.32 -7.67 8.67
CA GLY A 91 10.73 -8.58 7.71
C GLY A 91 9.58 -7.98 6.91
N VAL A 92 9.10 -8.75 5.95
CA VAL A 92 7.94 -8.40 5.14
C VAL A 92 7.01 -9.60 5.05
N VAL A 93 5.74 -9.36 5.32
CA VAL A 93 4.64 -10.28 5.11
C VAL A 93 3.81 -9.77 3.94
N ALA A 94 3.66 -10.58 2.90
CA ALA A 94 2.80 -10.29 1.76
C ALA A 94 1.57 -11.20 1.81
N LEU A 95 0.39 -10.59 1.72
CA LEU A 95 -0.89 -11.30 1.74
C LEU A 95 -1.53 -11.29 0.36
N THR A 96 -2.05 -12.42 -0.05
CA THR A 96 -2.90 -12.52 -1.24
C THR A 96 -4.09 -13.42 -0.98
N GLN A 97 -5.28 -12.99 -1.41
CA GLN A 97 -6.48 -13.81 -1.37
C GLN A 97 -7.20 -13.67 -2.70
N GLU A 98 -7.60 -14.79 -3.27
CA GLU A 98 -8.43 -14.85 -4.48
C GLU A 98 -9.90 -14.99 -4.07
N ASP A 99 -10.71 -14.00 -4.43
CA ASP A 99 -12.12 -13.92 -4.04
C ASP A 99 -12.33 -14.20 -2.54
N GLU A 100 -13.23 -15.11 -2.18
CA GLU A 100 -13.48 -15.57 -0.80
C GLU A 100 -12.68 -16.86 -0.47
N GLY A 101 -11.63 -17.16 -1.24
CA GLY A 101 -10.75 -18.30 -1.01
C GLY A 101 -9.81 -18.12 0.19
N PRO A 102 -8.89 -19.07 0.41
CA PRO A 102 -7.91 -18.97 1.48
C PRO A 102 -6.96 -17.78 1.27
N THR A 103 -6.46 -17.23 2.36
CA THR A 103 -5.41 -16.22 2.36
C THR A 103 -4.05 -16.90 2.34
N THR A 104 -3.24 -16.58 1.32
CA THR A 104 -1.82 -16.93 1.28
C THR A 104 -1.01 -15.84 1.95
N VAL A 105 -0.13 -16.26 2.86
CA VAL A 105 0.78 -15.43 3.66
C VAL A 105 2.21 -15.80 3.28
N ASN A 106 2.89 -14.94 2.53
CA ASN A 106 4.31 -15.09 2.22
C ASN A 106 5.13 -14.25 3.20
N VAL A 107 5.98 -14.90 3.98
CA VAL A 107 6.75 -14.30 5.06
C VAL A 107 8.23 -14.37 4.71
N ARG A 108 8.94 -13.27 4.92
CA ARG A 108 10.40 -13.22 4.93
C ARG A 108 10.87 -12.36 6.10
N VAL A 109 11.60 -12.93 7.03
CA VAL A 109 12.12 -12.26 8.23
C VAL A 109 13.62 -12.52 8.35
N THR A 110 14.38 -11.53 8.81
CA THR A 110 15.83 -11.60 8.99
C THR A 110 16.21 -11.13 10.39
N GLY A 111 17.38 -11.55 10.87
CA GLY A 111 17.89 -11.19 12.19
C GLY A 111 17.36 -12.07 13.33
N LEU A 112 16.76 -13.22 13.00
CA LEU A 112 16.29 -14.20 13.96
C LEU A 112 17.45 -15.10 14.43
N THR A 113 17.27 -15.74 15.59
CA THR A 113 18.13 -16.87 15.97
C THR A 113 17.83 -18.07 15.06
N PRO A 114 18.81 -18.93 14.73
CA PRO A 114 18.51 -20.15 13.96
C PRO A 114 17.52 -21.05 14.70
N GLY A 115 16.53 -21.59 13.99
CA GLY A 115 15.51 -22.48 14.55
C GLY A 115 14.07 -22.02 14.33
N PRO A 116 13.10 -22.73 14.92
CA PRO A 116 11.68 -22.41 14.83
C PRO A 116 11.31 -21.21 15.71
N HIS A 117 10.41 -20.37 15.19
CA HIS A 117 9.84 -19.21 15.85
C HIS A 117 8.32 -19.20 15.65
N GLY A 118 7.57 -19.02 16.74
CA GLY A 118 6.12 -18.86 16.68
C GLY A 118 5.72 -17.64 15.86
N PHE A 119 4.69 -17.78 15.03
CA PHE A 119 4.22 -16.73 14.14
C PHE A 119 2.70 -16.61 14.22
N HIS A 120 2.22 -15.47 14.71
CA HIS A 120 0.82 -15.29 15.03
C HIS A 120 0.26 -13.98 14.48
N LEU A 121 -1.04 -13.99 14.19
CA LEU A 121 -1.81 -12.78 14.03
C LEU A 121 -2.42 -12.40 15.38
N HIS A 122 -2.12 -11.20 15.85
CA HIS A 122 -2.63 -10.63 17.09
C HIS A 122 -3.87 -9.77 16.85
N GLU A 123 -4.68 -9.59 17.90
CA GLU A 123 -5.96 -8.91 17.82
C GLU A 123 -5.82 -7.46 17.34
N TYR A 124 -4.86 -6.69 17.87
CA TYR A 124 -4.72 -5.27 17.56
C TYR A 124 -3.52 -5.00 16.66
N GLY A 125 -3.69 -4.07 15.72
CA GLY A 125 -2.60 -3.44 14.96
C GLY A 125 -1.89 -2.32 15.72
N ASP A 126 -2.04 -2.26 17.04
CA ASP A 126 -1.47 -1.20 17.86
C ASP A 126 -0.01 -1.52 18.20
N THR A 127 0.89 -0.65 17.77
CA THR A 127 2.34 -0.74 17.99
C THR A 127 2.88 0.43 18.83
N THR A 128 2.00 1.18 19.50
CA THR A 128 2.35 2.34 20.33
C THR A 128 3.27 1.97 21.50
N ASN A 129 3.11 0.78 22.07
CA ASN A 129 3.98 0.23 23.11
C ASN A 129 4.74 -1.01 22.59
N GLY A 130 5.31 -0.88 21.39
CA GLY A 130 5.96 -1.99 20.69
C GLY A 130 5.00 -3.14 20.44
N CYS A 131 5.49 -4.38 20.53
CA CYS A 131 4.66 -5.55 20.27
C CYS A 131 3.77 -5.96 21.44
N ILE A 132 3.86 -5.29 22.59
CA ILE A 132 3.02 -5.59 23.75
C ILE A 132 1.58 -5.09 23.51
N SER A 133 1.43 -3.92 22.88
CA SER A 133 0.11 -3.32 22.60
C SER A 133 -0.73 -4.05 21.55
N THR A 134 -0.16 -5.06 20.86
CA THR A 134 -0.92 -5.84 19.86
C THR A 134 -1.97 -6.76 20.48
N GLY A 135 -1.98 -6.93 21.81
CA GLY A 135 -2.97 -7.76 22.51
C GLY A 135 -2.66 -9.26 22.41
N ALA A 136 -3.69 -10.11 22.60
CA ALA A 136 -3.59 -11.56 22.48
C ALA A 136 -3.64 -12.04 21.02
N HIS A 137 -3.55 -13.36 20.79
CA HIS A 137 -3.78 -13.93 19.47
C HIS A 137 -5.20 -13.60 18.99
N PHE A 138 -5.36 -13.39 17.69
CA PHE A 138 -6.66 -13.08 17.11
C PHE A 138 -7.59 -14.30 17.22
N ASN A 139 -8.58 -14.22 18.13
CA ASN A 139 -9.45 -15.34 18.46
C ASN A 139 -10.94 -14.92 18.46
N PRO A 140 -11.53 -14.66 17.27
CA PRO A 140 -12.93 -14.27 17.17
C PRO A 140 -13.89 -15.39 17.63
N ASN A 141 -13.45 -16.65 17.58
CA ASN A 141 -14.26 -17.83 17.88
C ASN A 141 -14.11 -18.34 19.32
N LYS A 142 -13.26 -17.69 20.14
CA LYS A 142 -12.98 -18.05 21.54
C LYS A 142 -12.55 -19.51 21.73
N MET A 143 -11.72 -20.00 20.81
CA MET A 143 -11.13 -21.34 20.88
C MET A 143 -9.88 -21.34 21.75
N THR A 144 -9.37 -22.52 22.10
CA THR A 144 -8.02 -22.68 22.63
C THR A 144 -6.99 -22.54 21.53
N HIS A 145 -5.73 -22.25 21.89
CA HIS A 145 -4.61 -22.25 20.95
C HIS A 145 -4.37 -23.65 20.35
N GLY A 146 -3.88 -23.72 19.11
CA GLY A 146 -3.57 -24.98 18.43
C GLY A 146 -2.74 -24.81 17.15
N ALA A 147 -2.41 -25.92 16.50
CA ALA A 147 -1.68 -25.89 15.23
C ALA A 147 -2.55 -25.34 14.08
N PRO A 148 -1.99 -24.79 13.00
CA PRO A 148 -2.77 -24.26 11.86
C PRO A 148 -3.75 -25.26 11.20
N GLU A 149 -3.43 -26.55 11.29
CA GLU A 149 -4.23 -27.66 10.76
C GLU A 149 -5.29 -28.16 11.73
N ASP A 150 -5.24 -27.76 13.01
CA ASP A 150 -6.20 -28.18 14.02
C ASP A 150 -7.53 -27.42 13.82
N GLU A 151 -8.66 -28.10 14.03
CA GLU A 151 -9.99 -27.48 13.95
C GLU A 151 -10.22 -26.48 15.09
N ILE A 152 -9.72 -26.84 16.29
CA ILE A 152 -9.76 -26.02 17.49
C ILE A 152 -8.43 -25.29 17.60
N ARG A 153 -8.45 -24.02 17.20
CA ARG A 153 -7.32 -23.09 17.29
C ARG A 153 -7.81 -21.65 17.29
N HIS A 154 -6.96 -20.70 17.67
CA HIS A 154 -7.24 -19.31 17.34
C HIS A 154 -7.17 -19.11 15.82
N ALA A 155 -7.98 -18.19 15.30
CA ALA A 155 -7.90 -17.83 13.87
C ALA A 155 -6.51 -17.28 13.52
N GLY A 156 -5.86 -16.61 14.46
CA GLY A 156 -4.51 -16.06 14.29
C GLY A 156 -3.36 -17.03 14.50
N ASP A 157 -3.60 -18.30 14.83
CA ASP A 157 -2.52 -19.29 15.00
C ASP A 157 -2.01 -19.75 13.63
N LEU A 158 -0.79 -19.35 13.25
CA LEU A 158 -0.16 -19.68 11.96
C LEU A 158 1.05 -20.63 12.13
N GLY A 159 1.32 -21.08 13.36
CA GLY A 159 2.36 -22.04 13.69
C GLY A 159 3.76 -21.44 13.66
N ASN A 160 4.74 -22.24 13.23
CA ASN A 160 6.15 -21.85 13.26
C ASN A 160 6.68 -21.42 11.89
N ILE A 161 7.55 -20.41 11.88
CA ILE A 161 8.49 -20.12 10.78
C ILE A 161 9.89 -20.55 11.20
N VAL A 162 10.68 -21.09 10.27
CA VAL A 162 12.01 -21.63 10.59
C VAL A 162 13.09 -20.72 10.02
N ALA A 163 13.91 -20.16 10.89
CA ALA A 163 15.09 -19.40 10.53
C ALA A 163 16.28 -20.32 10.27
N ASN A 164 16.99 -20.07 9.17
CA ASN A 164 18.20 -20.78 8.79
C ASN A 164 19.41 -20.33 9.64
N ALA A 165 20.60 -20.88 9.35
CA ALA A 165 21.85 -20.53 10.05
C ALA A 165 22.24 -19.04 9.94
N ASP A 166 21.77 -18.35 8.90
CA ASP A 166 21.98 -16.91 8.69
C ASP A 166 20.93 -16.04 9.42
N GLY A 167 20.02 -16.66 10.18
CA GLY A 167 18.93 -15.96 10.86
C GLY A 167 17.83 -15.46 9.93
N VAL A 168 17.65 -16.11 8.78
CA VAL A 168 16.63 -15.78 7.76
C VAL A 168 15.55 -16.85 7.74
N ALA A 169 14.30 -16.44 7.93
CA ALA A 169 13.12 -17.30 7.81
C ALA A 169 12.30 -16.91 6.58
N GLU A 170 12.02 -17.88 5.70
CA GLU A 170 11.14 -17.74 4.55
C GLU A 170 10.06 -18.81 4.58
N ALA A 171 8.78 -18.41 4.56
CA ALA A 171 7.65 -19.33 4.66
C ALA A 171 6.49 -18.89 3.78
N THR A 172 5.71 -19.87 3.31
CA THR A 172 4.43 -19.64 2.64
C THR A 172 3.36 -20.43 3.36
N ILE A 173 2.42 -19.73 3.96
CA ILE A 173 1.34 -20.28 4.77
C ILE A 173 0.02 -20.02 4.03
N VAL A 174 -0.90 -20.98 4.05
CA VAL A 174 -2.22 -20.85 3.44
C VAL A 174 -3.28 -21.10 4.51
N ASP A 175 -4.10 -20.09 4.81
CA ASP A 175 -5.04 -20.13 5.92
C ASP A 175 -6.44 -19.69 5.49
N LYS A 176 -7.48 -20.36 6.03
CA LYS A 176 -8.89 -20.13 5.69
C LYS A 176 -9.65 -19.27 6.70
N GLN A 177 -9.09 -19.05 7.89
CA GLN A 177 -9.72 -18.32 9.00
C GLN A 177 -9.35 -16.82 9.03
N ILE A 178 -8.36 -16.40 8.23
CA ILE A 178 -7.85 -15.02 8.21
C ILE A 178 -8.09 -14.31 6.87
N PRO A 179 -9.34 -13.93 6.53
CA PRO A 179 -9.66 -13.26 5.26
C PRO A 179 -9.09 -11.84 5.17
N LEU A 180 -8.91 -11.30 3.95
CA LEU A 180 -8.48 -9.91 3.72
C LEU A 180 -9.63 -8.88 3.74
N SER A 181 -10.86 -9.32 4.00
CA SER A 181 -12.06 -8.48 4.11
C SER A 181 -13.11 -9.08 5.03
N GLY A 182 -14.14 -8.29 5.37
CA GLY A 182 -15.20 -8.70 6.29
C GLY A 182 -14.86 -8.43 7.75
N PRO A 183 -15.70 -8.91 8.68
CA PRO A 183 -15.56 -8.62 10.12
C PRO A 183 -14.29 -9.25 10.73
N ASN A 184 -13.87 -10.41 10.23
CA ASN A 184 -12.67 -11.12 10.70
C ASN A 184 -11.43 -10.79 9.85
N THR A 185 -11.40 -9.61 9.25
CA THR A 185 -10.30 -9.21 8.36
C THR A 185 -8.96 -9.15 9.10
N VAL A 186 -7.89 -9.57 8.41
CA VAL A 186 -6.49 -9.42 8.82
C VAL A 186 -6.04 -7.96 8.75
N VAL A 187 -6.66 -7.18 7.88
CA VAL A 187 -6.29 -5.77 7.70
C VAL A 187 -6.53 -5.00 9.00
N GLY A 188 -5.51 -4.29 9.46
CA GLY A 188 -5.54 -3.54 10.72
C GLY A 188 -5.14 -4.36 11.95
N ARG A 189 -4.85 -5.66 11.79
CA ARG A 189 -4.33 -6.54 12.84
C ARG A 189 -2.84 -6.76 12.69
N ALA A 190 -2.14 -7.09 13.78
CA ALA A 190 -0.68 -7.21 13.75
C ALA A 190 -0.21 -8.65 13.53
N PHE A 191 0.71 -8.86 12.58
CA PHE A 191 1.54 -10.06 12.60
C PHE A 191 2.61 -9.90 13.66
N VAL A 192 2.93 -10.97 14.39
CA VAL A 192 3.94 -11.02 15.44
C VAL A 192 4.82 -12.25 15.24
N VAL A 193 6.13 -12.05 15.28
CA VAL A 193 7.13 -13.12 15.34
C VAL A 193 7.60 -13.24 16.78
N HIS A 194 7.59 -14.45 17.30
CA HIS A 194 7.98 -14.76 18.66
C HIS A 194 9.44 -15.20 18.78
N GLU A 195 9.95 -15.19 20.00
CA GLU A 195 11.33 -15.54 20.32
C GLU A 195 11.60 -17.04 20.25
N LEU A 196 10.65 -17.87 20.68
CA LEU A 196 10.80 -19.32 20.78
C LEU A 196 9.82 -20.05 19.85
N GLU A 197 10.01 -21.37 19.78
CA GLU A 197 9.07 -22.29 19.13
C GLU A 197 7.68 -22.22 19.78
N ASP A 198 6.67 -22.18 18.93
CA ASP A 198 5.30 -22.44 19.30
C ASP A 198 5.08 -23.97 19.44
N ASP A 199 4.72 -24.42 20.64
CA ASP A 199 4.44 -25.82 20.98
C ASP A 199 3.08 -26.34 20.46
N LEU A 200 2.32 -25.49 19.77
CA LEU A 200 1.05 -25.79 19.11
C LEU A 200 -0.05 -26.27 20.06
N GLY A 201 0.03 -25.89 21.33
CA GLY A 201 -0.88 -26.34 22.39
C GLY A 201 -0.56 -27.74 22.93
N LYS A 202 0.58 -28.32 22.52
CA LYS A 202 0.94 -29.73 22.76
C LYS A 202 2.13 -29.89 23.72
N GLY A 203 2.67 -28.77 24.24
CA GLY A 203 3.83 -28.75 25.13
C GLY A 203 3.56 -29.12 26.59
N GLY A 204 2.29 -29.19 27.02
CA GLY A 204 1.91 -29.53 28.41
C GLY A 204 2.20 -28.44 29.45
N HIS A 205 2.54 -27.22 29.01
CA HIS A 205 2.71 -26.05 29.87
C HIS A 205 1.38 -25.28 30.00
N GLU A 206 1.19 -24.50 31.07
CA GLU A 206 -0.03 -23.69 31.25
C GLU A 206 -0.23 -22.70 30.09
N LEU A 207 0.86 -22.17 29.55
CA LEU A 207 0.85 -21.24 28.42
C LEU A 207 0.67 -21.92 27.07
N SER A 208 0.76 -23.25 26.97
CA SER A 208 0.59 -23.99 25.71
C SER A 208 -0.80 -23.73 25.12
N LEU A 209 -1.86 -23.86 25.92
CA LEU A 209 -3.25 -23.71 25.46
C LEU A 209 -3.66 -22.26 25.15
N THR A 210 -2.79 -21.27 25.46
CA THR A 210 -3.09 -19.85 25.25
C THR A 210 -2.17 -19.17 24.24
N THR A 211 -0.88 -19.50 24.22
CA THR A 211 0.13 -18.78 23.42
C THR A 211 1.13 -19.71 22.75
N GLY A 212 0.97 -21.04 22.91
CA GLY A 212 1.95 -21.99 22.40
C GLY A 212 3.30 -21.94 23.13
N ASN A 213 3.36 -21.28 24.28
CA ASN A 213 4.60 -21.06 25.04
C ASN A 213 5.76 -20.45 24.22
N ALA A 214 5.46 -19.66 23.18
CA ALA A 214 6.44 -19.14 22.23
C ALA A 214 7.35 -18.01 22.77
N GLY A 215 7.27 -17.67 24.06
CA GLY A 215 8.11 -16.66 24.70
C GLY A 215 7.85 -15.22 24.23
N GLY A 216 8.90 -14.40 24.20
CA GLY A 216 8.84 -12.97 23.90
C GLY A 216 8.35 -12.65 22.48
N ARG A 217 8.04 -11.36 22.23
CA ARG A 217 7.62 -10.85 20.91
C ARG A 217 8.78 -10.07 20.30
N LEU A 218 9.36 -10.58 19.22
CA LEU A 218 10.54 -10.00 18.59
C LEU A 218 10.19 -8.84 17.65
N ALA A 219 9.24 -9.07 16.74
CA ALA A 219 8.85 -8.10 15.74
C ALA A 219 7.35 -8.14 15.47
N CYS A 220 6.77 -6.98 15.17
CA CYS A 220 5.35 -6.88 14.89
C CYS A 220 5.02 -5.72 13.97
N VAL A 221 3.88 -5.83 13.29
CA VAL A 221 3.32 -4.72 12.50
C VAL A 221 1.87 -5.00 12.10
N ALA A 222 1.05 -3.94 12.04
CA ALA A 222 -0.27 -4.01 11.44
C ALA A 222 -0.21 -4.31 9.94
N ALA A 223 -1.05 -5.25 9.49
CA ALA A 223 -1.27 -5.52 8.08
C ALA A 223 -2.08 -4.38 7.44
N VAL A 224 -1.58 -3.84 6.34
CA VAL A 224 -2.23 -2.75 5.60
C VAL A 224 -2.68 -3.20 4.21
N PRO A 225 -3.77 -2.63 3.67
CA PRO A 225 -4.20 -2.94 2.31
C PRO A 225 -3.13 -2.51 1.31
N LYS A 226 -2.77 -3.40 0.38
CA LYS A 226 -1.95 -3.01 -0.76
C LYS A 226 -2.85 -2.30 -1.76
N LYS A 227 -2.64 -0.99 -1.94
CA LYS A 227 -3.44 -0.15 -2.87
C LYS A 227 -3.56 -0.84 -4.24
N ARG A 228 -4.79 -1.20 -4.64
CA ARG A 228 -5.09 -1.73 -5.98
C ARG A 228 -4.82 -0.62 -7.00
N THR A 229 -3.65 -0.62 -7.65
CA THR A 229 -3.48 0.19 -8.86
C THR A 229 -4.22 -0.51 -9.99
N SER A 230 -5.30 0.09 -10.51
CA SER A 230 -6.00 -0.48 -11.66
C SER A 230 -5.02 -0.71 -12.81
N LYS A 231 -5.21 -1.79 -13.59
CA LYS A 231 -4.38 -2.07 -14.78
C LYS A 231 -4.31 -0.83 -15.69
N SER A 232 -5.41 -0.08 -15.82
CA SER A 232 -5.47 1.20 -16.51
C SER A 232 -4.58 2.29 -15.88
N LYS A 233 -4.67 2.55 -14.57
CA LYS A 233 -3.78 3.51 -13.87
C LYS A 233 -2.30 3.12 -14.00
N LYS A 234 -1.97 1.83 -13.94
CA LYS A 234 -0.60 1.32 -14.18
C LYS A 234 -0.15 1.61 -15.62
N ARG A 235 -1.01 1.37 -16.61
CA ARG A 235 -0.73 1.63 -18.04
C ARG A 235 -0.56 3.12 -18.32
N ILE A 236 -1.41 3.98 -17.74
CA ILE A 236 -1.29 5.46 -17.84
C ILE A 236 0.07 5.93 -17.32
N ARG A 237 0.48 5.51 -16.11
CA ARG A 237 1.79 5.87 -15.55
C ARG A 237 2.95 5.42 -16.43
N LYS A 238 2.90 4.18 -16.95
CA LYS A 238 3.91 3.65 -17.88
C LYS A 238 3.99 4.48 -19.16
N ASN A 239 2.85 4.86 -19.74
CA ASN A 239 2.81 5.71 -20.93
C ASN A 239 3.37 7.11 -20.66
N ILE A 240 3.02 7.72 -19.53
CA ILE A 240 3.58 9.04 -19.14
C ILE A 240 5.11 8.95 -19.02
N TRP A 241 5.63 7.92 -18.34
CA TRP A 241 7.08 7.73 -18.19
C TRP A 241 7.78 7.54 -19.53
N LYS A 242 7.26 6.67 -20.41
CA LYS A 242 7.77 6.49 -21.77
C LYS A 242 7.74 7.79 -22.58
N ARG A 243 6.67 8.57 -22.48
CA ARG A 243 6.52 9.85 -23.18
C ARG A 243 7.52 10.89 -22.68
N LYS A 244 7.80 10.93 -21.36
CA LYS A 244 8.87 11.77 -20.79
C LYS A 244 10.24 11.39 -21.36
N GLY A 245 10.56 10.09 -21.40
CA GLY A 245 11.81 9.61 -22.00
C GLY A 245 11.95 9.98 -23.49
N TYR A 246 10.88 9.79 -24.27
CA TYR A 246 10.85 10.17 -25.68
C TYR A 246 11.08 11.66 -25.91
N TRP A 247 10.43 12.53 -25.14
CA TRP A 247 10.64 13.99 -25.24
C TRP A 247 12.06 14.42 -24.86
N ALA A 248 12.65 13.78 -23.83
CA ALA A 248 14.04 14.04 -23.47
C ALA A 248 14.99 13.66 -24.62
N ALA A 249 14.79 12.48 -25.23
CA ALA A 249 15.57 12.02 -26.38
C ALA A 249 15.44 12.95 -27.59
N LEU A 250 14.21 13.40 -27.93
CA LEU A 250 13.99 14.34 -29.02
C LEU A 250 14.65 15.70 -28.79
N LYS A 251 14.60 16.23 -27.55
CA LYS A 251 15.31 17.47 -27.20
C LYS A 251 16.82 17.31 -27.37
N ALA A 252 17.39 16.22 -26.87
CA ALA A 252 18.81 15.93 -27.01
C ALA A 252 19.22 15.77 -28.48
N TYR A 253 18.42 15.06 -29.29
CA TYR A 253 18.68 14.89 -30.72
C TYR A 253 18.59 16.21 -31.50
N SER A 254 17.57 17.02 -31.23
CA SER A 254 17.42 18.36 -31.84
C SER A 254 18.62 19.26 -31.50
N LEU A 255 19.05 19.23 -30.23
CA LEU A 255 20.23 19.95 -29.76
C LEU A 255 21.50 19.49 -30.48
N ALA A 256 21.74 18.17 -30.54
CA ALA A 256 22.88 17.59 -31.25
C ALA A 256 22.89 17.96 -32.74
N LYS A 257 21.72 17.94 -33.40
CA LYS A 257 21.59 18.34 -34.80
C LYS A 257 21.89 19.83 -35.00
N SER A 258 21.43 20.70 -34.09
CA SER A 258 21.75 22.14 -34.10
C SER A 258 23.26 22.39 -34.02
N ILE A 259 23.95 21.64 -33.16
CA ILE A 259 25.42 21.68 -33.03
C ILE A 259 26.08 21.21 -34.34
N SER A 260 25.69 20.04 -34.85
CA SER A 260 26.30 19.46 -36.06
C SER A 260 26.12 20.31 -37.33
N THR A 261 25.07 21.12 -37.39
CA THR A 261 24.77 21.98 -38.54
C THR A 261 25.27 23.41 -38.39
N GLY A 262 26.02 23.72 -37.32
CA GLY A 262 26.63 25.03 -37.10
C GLY A 262 25.63 26.16 -36.81
N LYS A 263 24.37 25.83 -36.50
CA LYS A 263 23.31 26.82 -36.23
C LYS A 263 23.33 27.35 -34.79
N SER A 264 24.08 26.69 -33.89
CA SER A 264 24.28 27.12 -32.50
C SER A 264 25.60 27.87 -32.35
N LYS A 265 25.56 29.11 -31.85
CA LYS A 265 26.75 29.99 -31.71
C LYS A 265 27.40 30.00 -30.33
N SER A 266 26.78 29.40 -29.30
CA SER A 266 27.36 29.31 -27.95
C SER A 266 26.80 28.12 -27.20
N PHE A 267 27.62 27.55 -26.32
CA PHE A 267 27.19 26.52 -25.37
C PHE A 267 27.94 26.70 -24.05
N TRP A 268 27.20 26.63 -22.94
CA TRP A 268 27.78 26.52 -21.59
C TRP A 268 27.84 25.04 -21.23
N CYS A 269 29.06 24.53 -21.01
CA CYS A 269 29.29 23.23 -20.44
C CYS A 269 29.77 23.45 -19.01
N GLU A 270 28.92 23.19 -18.01
CA GLU A 270 29.40 23.09 -16.64
C GLU A 270 30.19 21.79 -16.52
N SER A 271 31.51 21.90 -16.53
CA SER A 271 32.40 20.82 -16.14
C SER A 271 32.28 20.60 -14.63
N TRP A 272 31.66 19.50 -14.24
CA TRP A 272 31.71 19.02 -12.86
C TRP A 272 33.00 18.23 -12.67
N THR A 273 34.06 18.89 -12.23
CA THR A 273 35.20 18.23 -11.62
C THR A 273 34.76 17.72 -10.25
N LYS A 274 34.76 16.39 -10.06
CA LYS A 274 34.71 15.80 -8.73
C LYS A 274 36.07 16.05 -8.08
N GLU A 275 36.10 16.93 -7.08
CA GLU A 275 37.11 16.88 -6.01
C GLU A 275 36.75 15.78 -5.01
#